data_AF-A0A843G0M5-F1
#
_entry.id   AF-A0A843G0M5-F1
#
_cell.length_a   1.000
_cell.length_b   1.000
_cell.length_c   1.000
_cell.angle_alpha   90.00
_cell.angle_beta   90.00
_cell.angle_gamma   90.00
#
_symmetry.space_group_name_H-M   'P 1'
#
loop_
_entity.id
_entity.type
_entity.pdbx_description
1 polymer ?
#
loop_
_entity_poly.entity_id
_entity_poly.type
_entity_poly.pdbx_seq_one_letter_code
_entity_poly.pdbx_strand_id
1 'polypeptide(L)'
;IAGGTPKGIPLDDKFHIDVERCKEALDNAAVLILNSPGNPTGAVESGESIKAIVQYAEDKGATVISDEVYEHFVYEKKHYSAGCYGDNVVTINAASKTFSMTGWRLGYVAGPKDFIEQAVKIHQYCQTCASSVSQYAALAAYNGSIACVDEMRREYAVRRDLLYNGLKELGFDFPKPEGAFYMLVPMDRKQFEKILAAGVVAIPGDAFGENAVNYARFSYAASRENIAEALRRIATAV
;
A
#
# COMPACT_ATOMS: atom_id res chain seq x y z
N ILE A 1 7.76 -13.96 12.08
CA ILE A 1 8.38 -12.61 12.08
C ILE A 1 8.62 -12.22 13.53
N ALA A 2 9.87 -11.94 13.93
CA ALA A 2 10.23 -11.58 15.32
C ALA A 2 9.66 -12.53 16.40
N GLY A 3 9.61 -13.85 16.12
CA GLY A 3 9.02 -14.86 17.01
C GLY A 3 7.51 -15.09 16.86
N GLY A 4 6.77 -14.19 16.19
CA GLY A 4 5.35 -14.38 15.87
C GLY A 4 5.09 -15.16 14.58
N THR A 5 3.91 -15.77 14.48
CA THR A 5 3.44 -16.50 13.29
C THR A 5 2.57 -15.58 12.43
N PRO A 6 3.00 -15.20 11.21
CA PRO A 6 2.16 -14.39 10.33
C PRO A 6 0.96 -15.21 9.86
N LYS A 7 -0.24 -14.61 9.91
CA LYS A 7 -1.48 -15.19 9.40
C LYS A 7 -2.12 -14.18 8.44
N GLY A 8 -2.29 -14.57 7.19
CA GLY A 8 -2.97 -13.74 6.20
C GLY A 8 -4.47 -13.65 6.51
N ILE A 9 -5.04 -12.46 6.31
CA ILE A 9 -6.48 -12.24 6.38
C ILE A 9 -6.97 -12.16 4.92
N PRO A 10 -7.99 -12.93 4.53
CA PRO A 10 -8.53 -12.88 3.18
C PRO A 10 -9.18 -11.52 2.92
N LEU A 11 -9.03 -11.05 1.68
CA LEU A 11 -9.74 -9.89 1.17
C LEU A 11 -11.03 -10.33 0.49
N ASP A 12 -11.98 -9.40 0.35
CA ASP A 12 -13.18 -9.62 -0.46
C ASP A 12 -12.87 -9.60 -1.98
N ASP A 13 -13.91 -9.76 -2.79
CA ASP A 13 -13.82 -9.74 -4.26
C ASP A 13 -13.39 -8.38 -4.82
N LYS A 14 -13.44 -7.32 -4.01
CA LYS A 14 -13.00 -5.96 -4.33
C LYS A 14 -11.64 -5.60 -3.72
N PHE A 15 -10.97 -6.58 -3.11
CA PHE A 15 -9.70 -6.44 -2.41
C PHE A 15 -9.73 -5.58 -1.14
N HIS A 16 -10.90 -5.35 -0.56
CA HIS A 16 -11.03 -4.76 0.77
C HIS A 16 -10.92 -5.83 1.85
N ILE A 17 -10.56 -5.43 3.06
CA ILE A 17 -10.47 -6.33 4.21
C ILE A 17 -11.87 -6.82 4.57
N ASP A 18 -12.04 -8.14 4.64
CA ASP A 18 -13.24 -8.73 5.26
C ASP A 18 -13.20 -8.46 6.77
N VAL A 19 -14.01 -7.50 7.22
CA VAL A 19 -14.01 -7.00 8.61
C VAL A 19 -14.32 -8.11 9.61
N GLU A 20 -15.26 -9.01 9.31
CA GLU A 20 -15.64 -10.05 10.26
C GLU A 20 -14.56 -11.14 10.35
N ARG A 21 -13.97 -11.54 9.21
CA ARG A 21 -12.83 -12.46 9.23
C ARG A 21 -11.59 -11.84 9.88
N CYS A 22 -11.41 -10.52 9.75
CA CYS A 22 -10.35 -9.81 10.45
C CYS A 22 -10.55 -9.88 11.98
N LYS A 23 -11.79 -9.69 12.47
CA LYS A 23 -12.12 -9.82 13.90
C LYS A 23 -11.89 -11.23 14.41
N GLU A 24 -12.33 -12.25 13.68
CA GLU A 24 -12.05 -13.66 14.03
C GLU A 24 -10.55 -13.97 14.10
N ALA A 25 -9.75 -13.38 13.20
CA ALA A 25 -8.30 -13.53 13.24
C ALA A 25 -7.67 -12.81 14.45
N LEU A 26 -8.22 -11.65 14.83
CA LEU A 26 -7.77 -10.84 15.97
C LEU A 26 -7.96 -11.53 17.31
N ASP A 27 -8.92 -12.46 17.45
CA ASP A 27 -9.14 -13.23 18.68
C ASP A 27 -7.87 -13.93 19.21
N ASN A 28 -6.92 -14.24 18.33
CA ASN A 28 -5.67 -14.93 18.67
C ASN A 28 -4.42 -14.17 18.21
N ALA A 29 -4.54 -12.88 17.90
CA ALA A 29 -3.44 -12.06 17.39
C ALA A 29 -2.97 -11.05 18.42
N ALA A 30 -1.66 -10.87 18.54
CA ALA A 30 -1.06 -9.79 19.33
C ALA A 30 -0.92 -8.49 18.53
N VAL A 31 -0.79 -8.60 17.20
CA VAL A 31 -0.54 -7.49 16.29
C VAL A 31 -1.33 -7.68 15.00
N LEU A 32 -1.96 -6.62 14.52
CA LEU A 32 -2.52 -6.49 13.18
C LEU A 32 -1.65 -5.54 12.36
N ILE A 33 -1.35 -5.90 11.11
CA ILE A 33 -0.76 -5.00 10.13
C ILE A 33 -1.85 -4.60 9.15
N LEU A 34 -2.19 -3.32 9.12
CA LEU A 34 -3.18 -2.74 8.22
C LEU A 34 -2.45 -1.81 7.24
N ASN A 35 -2.70 -1.95 5.95
CA ASN A 35 -2.12 -1.07 4.93
C ASN A 35 -3.23 -0.50 4.04
N SER A 36 -3.50 0.79 4.18
CA SER A 36 -4.50 1.52 3.41
C SER A 36 -3.98 2.95 3.12
N PRO A 37 -3.88 3.38 1.85
CA PRO A 37 -4.13 2.62 0.63
C PRO A 37 -3.23 1.39 0.45
N GLY A 38 -3.82 0.29 -0.02
CA GLY A 38 -3.19 -1.03 -0.05
C GLY A 38 -2.17 -1.23 -1.16
N ASN A 39 -1.05 -1.88 -0.85
CA ASN A 39 -0.12 -2.47 -1.81
C ASN A 39 -0.10 -3.99 -1.56
N PRO A 40 -0.52 -4.82 -2.53
CA PRO A 40 -0.48 -4.57 -3.98
C PRO A 40 -1.79 -4.12 -4.64
N THR A 41 -2.90 -4.07 -3.90
CA THR A 41 -4.25 -4.05 -4.46
C THR A 41 -4.69 -2.68 -4.97
N GLY A 42 -4.23 -1.61 -4.31
CA GLY A 42 -4.72 -0.25 -4.50
C GLY A 42 -6.08 0.01 -3.87
N ALA A 43 -6.60 -0.89 -3.02
CA ALA A 43 -7.86 -0.67 -2.28
C ALA A 43 -7.68 0.40 -1.19
N VAL A 44 -8.76 1.14 -0.88
CA VAL A 44 -8.76 2.16 0.18
C VAL A 44 -9.90 1.87 1.15
N GLU A 45 -9.53 1.39 2.34
CA GLU A 45 -10.48 1.02 3.37
C GLU A 45 -11.37 2.18 3.81
N SER A 46 -12.64 1.88 4.08
CA SER A 46 -13.60 2.86 4.58
C SER A 46 -13.31 3.24 6.03
N GLY A 47 -13.73 4.43 6.45
CA GLY A 47 -13.61 4.86 7.84
C GLY A 47 -14.39 3.95 8.79
N GLU A 48 -15.52 3.40 8.33
CA GLU A 48 -16.32 2.41 9.04
C GLU A 48 -15.55 1.10 9.26
N SER A 49 -14.92 0.55 8.22
CA SER A 49 -14.10 -0.66 8.30
C SER A 49 -12.92 -0.47 9.26
N ILE A 50 -12.15 0.60 9.08
CA ILE A 50 -10.98 0.90 9.93
C ILE A 50 -11.41 1.06 11.38
N LYS A 51 -12.46 1.84 11.65
CA LYS A 51 -12.97 2.02 13.01
C LYS A 51 -13.39 0.70 13.64
N ALA A 52 -14.15 -0.13 12.93
CA ALA A 52 -14.62 -1.41 13.45
C ALA A 52 -13.46 -2.37 13.78
N ILE A 53 -12.42 -2.39 12.94
CA ILE A 53 -11.23 -3.23 13.14
C ILE A 53 -10.39 -2.71 14.32
N VAL A 54 -10.10 -1.41 14.37
CA VAL A 54 -9.26 -0.81 15.41
C VAL A 54 -9.89 -0.97 16.80
N GLN A 55 -11.18 -0.67 16.93
CA GLN A 55 -11.90 -0.81 18.20
C GLN A 55 -11.94 -2.27 18.67
N TYR A 56 -12.14 -3.21 17.75
CA TYR A 56 -12.11 -4.63 18.10
C TYR A 56 -10.69 -5.10 18.51
N ALA A 57 -9.65 -4.63 17.81
CA ALA A 57 -8.28 -4.92 18.19
C ALA A 57 -7.96 -4.37 19.59
N GLU A 58 -8.47 -3.19 19.93
CA GLU A 58 -8.33 -2.58 21.25
C GLU A 58 -9.00 -3.43 22.34
N ASP A 59 -10.24 -3.90 22.11
CA ASP A 59 -10.95 -4.81 23.01
C ASP A 59 -10.19 -6.13 23.25
N LYS A 60 -9.40 -6.58 22.27
CA LYS A 60 -8.55 -7.79 22.38
C LYS A 60 -7.15 -7.52 22.91
N GLY A 61 -6.80 -6.26 23.18
CA GLY A 61 -5.45 -5.86 23.59
C GLY A 61 -4.40 -6.07 22.49
N ALA A 62 -4.82 -6.15 21.23
CA ALA A 62 -3.92 -6.25 20.08
C ALA A 62 -3.45 -4.88 19.63
N THR A 63 -2.19 -4.76 19.20
CA THR A 63 -1.65 -3.53 18.60
C THR A 63 -1.96 -3.48 17.11
N VAL A 64 -2.41 -2.33 16.59
CA VAL A 64 -2.57 -2.14 15.15
C VAL A 64 -1.39 -1.34 14.61
N ILE A 65 -0.61 -1.93 13.70
CA ILE A 65 0.40 -1.21 12.92
C ILE A 65 -0.27 -0.77 11.62
N SER A 66 -0.50 0.53 11.47
CA SER A 66 -1.13 1.14 10.29
C SER A 66 -0.06 1.72 9.37
N ASP A 67 0.18 1.08 8.22
CA ASP A 67 1.04 1.60 7.16
C ASP A 67 0.22 2.49 6.21
N GLU A 68 0.44 3.81 6.35
CA GLU A 68 -0.32 4.86 5.67
C GLU A 68 0.55 5.63 4.65
N VAL A 69 1.67 5.06 4.19
CA VAL A 69 2.63 5.75 3.29
C VAL A 69 2.04 6.23 1.97
N TYR A 70 0.84 5.76 1.58
CA TYR A 70 0.14 6.17 0.37
C TYR A 70 -1.04 7.13 0.64
N GLU A 71 -1.21 7.67 1.84
CA GLU A 71 -2.40 8.45 2.25
C GLU A 71 -2.80 9.59 1.31
N HIS A 72 -1.82 10.19 0.61
CA HIS A 72 -2.06 11.28 -0.33
C HIS A 72 -2.40 10.81 -1.74
N PHE A 73 -2.18 9.54 -2.07
CA PHE A 73 -2.51 8.94 -3.36
C PHE A 73 -3.82 8.17 -3.22
N VAL A 74 -4.88 8.91 -2.91
CA VAL A 74 -6.26 8.43 -2.89
C VAL A 74 -7.01 9.14 -3.99
N TYR A 75 -7.78 8.38 -4.78
CA TYR A 75 -8.57 8.91 -5.89
C TYR A 75 -9.97 9.29 -5.40
N GLU A 76 -11.03 8.78 -6.01
CA GLU A 76 -12.45 9.09 -5.74
C GLU A 76 -12.95 8.69 -4.33
N LYS A 77 -12.06 8.59 -3.34
CA LYS A 77 -12.27 8.19 -1.95
C LYS A 77 -11.59 9.18 -1.00
N LYS A 78 -11.59 8.85 0.28
CA LYS A 78 -10.92 9.59 1.35
C LYS A 78 -10.07 8.64 2.18
N HIS A 79 -8.86 9.06 2.55
CA HIS A 79 -8.03 8.35 3.54
C HIS A 79 -8.59 8.54 4.95
N TYR A 80 -8.54 7.48 5.75
CA TYR A 80 -8.89 7.51 7.16
C TYR A 80 -7.73 6.91 7.96
N SER A 81 -7.09 7.73 8.78
CA SER A 81 -5.98 7.25 9.61
C SER A 81 -6.51 6.38 10.74
N ALA A 82 -5.90 5.20 10.93
CA ALA A 82 -6.33 4.26 11.95
C ALA A 82 -6.15 4.84 13.37
N GLY A 83 -5.12 5.67 13.56
CA GLY A 83 -4.82 6.32 14.84
C GLY A 83 -5.89 7.30 15.31
N CYS A 84 -6.86 7.66 14.46
CA CYS A 84 -8.02 8.44 14.88
C CYS A 84 -9.09 7.63 15.63
N TYR A 85 -8.97 6.30 15.70
CA TYR A 85 -10.02 5.41 16.19
C TYR A 85 -9.64 4.56 17.41
N GLY A 86 -8.39 4.62 17.87
CA GLY A 86 -7.93 3.89 19.06
C GLY A 86 -6.50 4.26 19.44
N ASP A 87 -6.18 4.11 20.73
CA ASP A 87 -4.84 4.42 21.26
C ASP A 87 -3.86 3.25 21.06
N ASN A 88 -4.34 2.06 20.70
CA ASN A 88 -3.53 0.87 20.40
C ASN A 88 -2.87 0.90 19.00
N VAL A 89 -2.84 2.06 18.34
CA VAL A 89 -2.39 2.19 16.95
C VAL A 89 -0.99 2.80 16.86
N VAL A 90 -0.16 2.16 16.04
CA VAL A 90 1.16 2.63 15.63
C VAL A 90 1.08 2.96 14.13
N THR A 91 1.08 4.25 13.80
CA THR A 91 1.04 4.75 12.42
C THR A 91 2.45 4.84 11.85
N ILE A 92 2.65 4.27 10.66
CA ILE A 92 3.87 4.35 9.85
C ILE A 92 3.59 5.19 8.62
N ASN A 93 4.48 6.13 8.32
CA ASN A 93 4.38 6.94 7.11
C ASN A 93 5.77 7.42 6.64
N ALA A 94 5.88 7.97 5.44
CA ALA A 94 7.15 8.33 4.83
C ALA A 94 7.05 9.42 3.75
N ALA A 95 8.08 10.28 3.71
CA ALA A 95 8.27 11.26 2.62
C ALA A 95 8.50 10.59 1.25
N SER A 96 8.90 9.31 1.27
CA SER A 96 9.27 8.53 0.08
C SER A 96 8.24 8.58 -1.03
N LYS A 97 6.95 8.48 -0.69
CA LYS A 97 5.88 8.43 -1.68
C LYS A 97 5.28 9.80 -1.88
N THR A 98 4.89 10.46 -0.79
CA THR A 98 4.23 11.77 -0.79
C THR A 98 4.99 12.80 -1.61
N PHE A 99 6.32 12.86 -1.48
CA PHE A 99 7.15 13.88 -2.13
C PHE A 99 8.13 13.32 -3.17
N SER A 100 7.91 12.10 -3.67
CA SER A 100 8.84 11.41 -4.59
C SER A 100 10.28 11.30 -4.06
N MET A 101 10.44 11.21 -2.74
CA MET A 101 11.75 11.16 -2.07
C MET A 101 12.22 9.73 -1.77
N THR A 102 11.93 8.76 -2.64
CA THR A 102 12.23 7.33 -2.39
C THR A 102 13.70 7.07 -2.05
N GLY A 103 14.62 7.74 -2.74
CA GLY A 103 16.07 7.64 -2.53
C GLY A 103 16.60 8.37 -1.28
N TRP A 104 15.79 9.22 -0.64
CA TRP A 104 16.21 10.00 0.54
C TRP A 104 16.10 9.21 1.85
N ARG A 105 15.39 8.08 1.83
CA ARG A 105 15.32 7.12 2.94
C ARG A 105 14.83 7.75 4.25
N LEU A 106 13.74 8.50 4.20
CA LEU A 106 13.11 9.06 5.40
C LEU A 106 11.65 8.64 5.55
N GLY A 107 11.32 8.19 6.75
CA GLY A 107 9.96 7.98 7.24
C GLY A 107 9.91 8.16 8.75
N TYR A 108 8.73 7.98 9.32
CA TYR A 108 8.47 8.16 10.75
C TYR A 108 7.43 7.16 11.24
N VAL A 109 7.41 7.01 12.56
CA VAL A 109 6.42 6.22 13.30
C VAL A 109 5.81 7.13 14.35
N ALA A 110 4.49 7.10 14.50
CA ALA A 110 3.74 7.78 15.54
C ALA A 110 2.86 6.76 16.26
N GLY A 111 2.71 6.87 17.59
CA GLY A 111 1.94 5.93 18.38
C GLY A 111 2.15 6.14 19.89
N PRO A 112 1.68 5.21 20.73
CA PRO A 112 1.82 5.29 22.19
C PRO A 112 3.25 5.56 22.61
N LYS A 113 3.41 6.47 23.58
CA LYS A 113 4.73 6.87 24.09
C LYS A 113 5.56 5.66 24.50
N ASP A 114 4.98 4.74 25.25
CA ASP A 114 5.69 3.55 25.75
C ASP A 114 6.17 2.65 24.60
N PHE A 115 5.38 2.51 23.53
CA PHE A 115 5.78 1.79 22.32
C PHE A 115 6.96 2.49 21.63
N ILE A 116 6.84 3.81 21.40
CA ILE A 116 7.89 4.61 20.74
C ILE A 116 9.20 4.55 21.52
N GLU A 117 9.16 4.62 22.85
CA GLU A 117 10.35 4.49 23.69
C GLU A 117 11.06 3.13 23.51
N GLN A 118 10.32 2.03 23.39
CA GLN A 118 10.94 0.73 23.09
C GLN A 118 11.43 0.65 21.63
N ALA A 119 10.68 1.21 20.68
CA ALA A 119 11.07 1.23 19.27
C ALA A 119 12.39 2.00 19.08
N VAL A 120 12.57 3.14 19.76
CA VAL A 120 13.83 3.91 19.74
C VAL A 120 14.99 3.10 20.31
N LYS A 121 14.77 2.34 21.41
CA LYS A 121 15.79 1.45 21.97
C LYS A 121 16.24 0.36 21.01
N ILE A 122 15.35 -0.16 20.16
CA ILE A 122 15.72 -1.12 19.12
C ILE A 122 16.41 -0.38 17.96
N HIS A 123 15.84 0.75 17.52
CA HIS A 123 16.36 1.55 16.42
C HIS A 123 17.83 1.91 16.62
N GLN A 124 18.22 2.42 17.79
CA GLN A 124 19.61 2.81 18.08
C GLN A 124 20.65 1.68 17.90
N TYR A 125 20.25 0.41 18.00
CA TYR A 125 21.12 -0.74 17.76
C TYR A 125 21.12 -1.21 16.30
N CYS A 126 20.11 -0.82 15.51
CA CYS A 126 20.07 -1.08 14.08
C CYS A 126 20.70 0.06 13.27
N GLN A 127 20.50 1.31 13.69
CA GLN A 127 20.96 2.52 13.02
C GLN A 127 21.03 3.67 14.04
N THR A 128 22.04 4.52 13.94
CA THR A 128 22.21 5.64 14.89
C THR A 128 21.06 6.65 14.81
N CYS A 129 20.74 7.12 13.60
CA CYS A 129 19.63 8.02 13.31
C CYS A 129 19.40 8.08 11.79
N ALA A 130 18.31 8.73 11.36
CA ALA A 130 18.12 9.06 9.96
C ALA A 130 19.12 10.15 9.49
N SER A 131 19.45 10.15 8.19
CA SER A 131 20.31 11.17 7.58
C SER A 131 19.82 12.58 7.91
N SER A 132 20.70 13.43 8.46
CA SER A 132 20.38 14.83 8.76
C SER A 132 19.97 15.60 7.51
N VAL A 133 20.66 15.36 6.39
CA VAL A 133 20.31 15.94 5.08
C VAL A 133 18.89 15.58 4.67
N SER A 134 18.49 14.32 4.84
CA SER A 134 17.14 13.87 4.53
C SER A 134 16.10 14.45 5.48
N GLN A 135 16.42 14.60 6.76
CA GLN A 135 15.54 15.24 7.75
C GLN A 135 15.24 16.71 7.36
N TYR A 136 16.26 17.50 7.00
CA TYR A 136 16.06 18.88 6.54
C TYR A 136 15.27 18.96 5.23
N ALA A 137 15.53 18.06 4.27
CA ALA A 137 14.78 18.01 3.02
C ALA A 137 13.30 17.68 3.25
N ALA A 138 13.00 16.72 4.13
CA ALA A 138 11.61 16.41 4.45
C ALA A 138 10.94 17.50 5.28
N LEU A 139 11.67 18.16 6.20
CA LEU A 139 11.14 19.32 6.92
C LEU A 139 10.70 20.43 5.95
N ALA A 140 11.50 20.71 4.92
CA ALA A 140 11.14 21.65 3.87
C ALA A 140 9.93 21.18 3.05
N ALA A 141 9.83 19.87 2.76
CA ALA A 141 8.70 19.29 2.03
C ALA A 141 7.38 19.36 2.83
N TYR A 142 7.39 18.96 4.12
CA TYR A 142 6.20 18.95 4.97
C TYR A 142 5.72 20.35 5.38
N ASN A 143 6.62 21.33 5.50
CA ASN A 143 6.24 22.74 5.75
C ASN A 143 5.97 23.53 4.46
N GLY A 144 6.23 22.93 3.29
CA GLY A 144 6.03 23.53 1.99
C GLY A 144 4.60 23.36 1.48
N SER A 145 4.39 23.77 0.22
CA SER A 145 3.11 23.54 -0.45
C SER A 145 2.94 22.08 -0.85
N ILE A 146 1.75 21.52 -0.63
CA ILE A 146 1.36 20.19 -1.12
C ILE A 146 0.92 20.18 -2.60
N ALA A 147 1.00 21.32 -3.30
CA ALA A 147 0.54 21.44 -4.69
C ALA A 147 1.24 20.45 -5.65
N CYS A 148 2.51 20.13 -5.39
CA CYS A 148 3.23 19.11 -6.16
C CYS A 148 2.62 17.71 -5.96
N VAL A 149 2.13 17.40 -4.76
CA VAL A 149 1.45 16.15 -4.42
C VAL A 149 0.12 16.07 -5.16
N ASP A 150 -0.63 17.18 -5.21
CA ASP A 150 -1.89 17.27 -5.97
C ASP A 150 -1.70 17.12 -7.48
N GLU A 151 -0.63 17.69 -8.03
CA GLU A 151 -0.25 17.50 -9.43
C GLU A 151 0.09 16.03 -9.71
N MET A 152 0.94 15.42 -8.88
CA MET A 152 1.29 14.00 -8.99
C MET A 152 0.06 13.10 -8.88
N ARG A 153 -0.82 13.35 -7.91
CA ARG A 153 -2.06 12.57 -7.72
C ARG A 153 -2.96 12.64 -8.95
N ARG A 154 -3.15 13.83 -9.54
CA ARG A 154 -3.94 14.00 -10.77
C ARG A 154 -3.32 13.23 -11.94
N GLU A 155 -2.00 13.29 -12.09
CA GLU A 155 -1.30 12.56 -13.13
C GLU A 155 -1.36 11.03 -12.91
N TYR A 156 -1.23 10.55 -11.68
CA TYR A 156 -1.41 9.13 -11.37
C TYR A 156 -2.83 8.64 -11.62
N ALA A 157 -3.85 9.47 -11.41
CA ALA A 157 -5.23 9.11 -11.77
C ALA A 157 -5.38 8.88 -13.27
N VAL A 158 -4.78 9.73 -14.12
CA VAL A 158 -4.78 9.54 -15.57
C VAL A 158 -4.03 8.27 -15.97
N ARG A 159 -2.87 8.00 -15.37
CA ARG A 159 -2.07 6.79 -15.63
C ARG A 159 -2.78 5.52 -15.18
N ARG A 160 -3.45 5.56 -14.03
CA ARG A 160 -4.30 4.49 -13.51
C ARG A 160 -5.40 4.16 -14.51
N ASP A 161 -6.13 5.18 -14.97
CA ASP A 161 -7.25 5.00 -15.89
C ASP A 161 -6.79 4.47 -17.25
N LEU A 162 -5.65 4.97 -17.77
CA LEU A 162 -5.05 4.45 -19.00
C LEU A 162 -4.71 2.96 -18.89
N LEU A 163 -3.99 2.56 -17.84
CA LEU A 163 -3.59 1.16 -17.66
C LEU A 163 -4.80 0.26 -17.37
N TYR A 164 -5.71 0.70 -16.49
CA TYR A 164 -6.91 -0.04 -16.11
C TYR A 164 -7.82 -0.31 -17.32
N ASN A 165 -8.17 0.75 -18.07
CA ASN A 165 -9.05 0.61 -19.24
C ASN A 165 -8.39 -0.25 -20.32
N GLY A 166 -7.09 -0.06 -20.58
CA GLY A 166 -6.37 -0.88 -21.54
C GLY A 166 -6.34 -2.36 -21.17
N LEU A 167 -6.11 -2.70 -19.89
CA LEU A 167 -6.17 -4.09 -19.44
C LEU A 167 -7.60 -4.67 -19.48
N LYS A 168 -8.62 -3.86 -19.17
CA LYS A 168 -10.03 -4.25 -19.31
C LYS A 168 -10.39 -4.57 -20.77
N GLU A 169 -9.91 -3.77 -21.72
CA GLU A 169 -10.09 -4.01 -23.16
C GLU A 169 -9.40 -5.30 -23.64
N LEU A 170 -8.29 -5.68 -22.99
CA LEU A 170 -7.58 -6.95 -23.23
C LEU A 170 -8.22 -8.16 -22.53
N GLY A 171 -9.36 -7.99 -21.86
CA GLY A 171 -10.14 -9.07 -21.27
C GLY A 171 -9.80 -9.41 -19.82
N PHE A 172 -8.94 -8.64 -19.15
CA PHE A 172 -8.68 -8.80 -17.72
C PHE A 172 -9.80 -8.15 -16.89
N ASP A 173 -10.39 -8.85 -15.93
CA ASP A 173 -11.43 -8.30 -15.05
C ASP A 173 -10.97 -8.25 -13.58
N PHE A 174 -10.95 -7.05 -13.00
CA PHE A 174 -10.49 -6.81 -11.65
C PHE A 174 -10.99 -5.46 -11.10
N PRO A 175 -10.97 -5.27 -9.76
CA PRO A 175 -11.33 -4.02 -9.14
C PRO A 175 -10.44 -2.86 -9.58
N LYS A 176 -11.05 -1.71 -9.87
CA LYS A 176 -10.30 -0.49 -10.18
C LYS A 176 -9.61 0.03 -8.91
N PRO A 177 -8.29 0.32 -8.93
CA PRO A 177 -7.60 0.87 -7.76
C PRO A 177 -8.21 2.20 -7.28
N GLU A 178 -8.39 2.30 -5.97
CA GLU A 178 -8.92 3.47 -5.29
C GLU A 178 -7.81 4.38 -4.72
N GLY A 179 -6.60 3.85 -4.61
CA GLY A 179 -5.41 4.59 -4.20
C GLY A 179 -4.09 3.91 -4.57
N ALA A 180 -3.01 4.36 -3.92
CA ALA A 180 -1.62 4.02 -4.22
C ALA A 180 -1.29 4.25 -5.70
N PHE A 181 -0.30 3.52 -6.23
CA PHE A 181 0.03 3.52 -7.66
C PHE A 181 0.29 2.10 -8.21
N TYR A 182 -0.54 1.16 -7.74
CA TYR A 182 -0.50 -0.26 -8.10
C TYR A 182 -1.89 -0.78 -8.48
N MET A 183 -1.91 -1.86 -9.26
CA MET A 183 -3.09 -2.68 -9.49
C MET A 183 -2.70 -4.15 -9.50
N LEU A 184 -3.53 -4.98 -8.87
CA LEU A 184 -3.37 -6.43 -8.83
C LEU A 184 -4.29 -7.05 -9.89
N VAL A 185 -3.69 -7.63 -10.93
CA VAL A 185 -4.38 -8.06 -12.16
C VAL A 185 -4.38 -9.58 -12.22
N PRO A 186 -5.53 -10.25 -12.44
CA PRO A 186 -5.57 -11.70 -12.63
C PRO A 186 -4.70 -12.07 -13.82
N MET A 187 -3.70 -12.90 -13.58
CA MET A 187 -2.73 -13.29 -14.59
C MET A 187 -2.13 -14.62 -14.16
N ASP A 188 -2.39 -15.67 -14.93
CA ASP A 188 -1.77 -16.96 -14.67
C ASP A 188 -0.27 -16.91 -14.99
N ARG A 189 0.47 -17.93 -14.52
CA ARG A 189 1.92 -18.00 -14.71
C ARG A 189 2.33 -17.97 -16.18
N LYS A 190 1.55 -18.57 -17.08
CA LYS A 190 1.85 -18.64 -18.51
C LYS A 190 1.68 -17.26 -19.14
N GLN A 191 0.60 -16.55 -18.84
CA GLN A 191 0.37 -15.17 -19.26
C GLN A 191 1.48 -14.25 -18.74
N PHE A 192 1.87 -14.40 -17.47
CA PHE A 192 2.96 -13.63 -16.87
C PHE A 192 4.30 -13.84 -17.61
N GLU A 193 4.67 -15.10 -17.88
CA GLU A 193 5.90 -15.44 -18.61
C GLU A 193 5.88 -14.87 -20.04
N LYS A 194 4.73 -14.86 -20.71
CA LYS A 194 4.58 -14.28 -22.05
C LYS A 194 4.78 -12.76 -22.06
N ILE A 195 4.17 -12.01 -21.13
CA ILE A 195 4.34 -10.55 -21.09
C ILE A 195 5.78 -10.17 -20.70
N LEU A 196 6.43 -10.97 -19.84
CA LEU A 196 7.82 -10.77 -19.47
C LEU A 196 8.74 -10.99 -20.67
N ALA A 197 8.49 -12.05 -21.46
CA ALA A 197 9.20 -12.30 -22.71
C ALA A 197 8.95 -11.19 -23.76
N ALA A 198 7.78 -10.56 -23.74
CA ALA A 198 7.47 -9.37 -24.54
C ALA A 198 8.12 -8.07 -24.01
N GLY A 199 8.88 -8.15 -22.90
CA GLY A 199 9.60 -7.03 -22.32
C GLY A 199 8.75 -6.12 -21.44
N VAL A 200 7.63 -6.62 -20.90
CA VAL A 200 6.83 -5.93 -19.88
C VAL A 200 7.12 -6.53 -18.52
N VAL A 201 7.72 -5.73 -17.64
CA VAL A 201 8.09 -6.19 -16.29
C VAL A 201 6.98 -5.83 -15.30
N ALA A 202 6.38 -6.87 -14.70
CA ALA A 202 5.48 -6.79 -13.56
C ALA A 202 6.03 -7.65 -12.41
N ILE A 203 5.41 -7.58 -11.22
CA ILE A 203 5.78 -8.43 -10.09
C ILE A 203 4.76 -9.57 -10.00
N PRO A 204 5.19 -10.85 -9.92
CA PRO A 204 4.26 -11.95 -9.77
C PRO A 204 3.52 -11.85 -8.42
N GLY A 205 2.26 -12.27 -8.40
CA GLY A 205 1.38 -12.05 -7.27
C GLY A 205 1.73 -12.89 -6.04
N ASP A 206 2.36 -14.05 -6.24
CA ASP A 206 2.86 -14.92 -5.16
C ASP A 206 3.85 -14.21 -4.21
N ALA A 207 4.55 -13.18 -4.69
CA ALA A 207 5.38 -12.30 -3.87
C ALA A 207 4.58 -11.51 -2.80
N PHE A 208 3.26 -11.42 -2.92
CA PHE A 208 2.36 -10.72 -2.00
C PHE A 208 1.49 -11.67 -1.15
N GLY A 209 1.66 -12.98 -1.30
CA GLY A 209 0.97 -14.00 -0.50
C GLY A 209 0.39 -15.13 -1.33
N GLU A 210 0.10 -16.24 -0.66
CA GLU A 210 -0.41 -17.47 -1.28
C GLU A 210 -1.76 -17.30 -2.00
N ASN A 211 -2.56 -16.32 -1.58
CA ASN A 211 -3.86 -16.02 -2.20
C ASN A 211 -3.72 -15.22 -3.50
N ALA A 212 -2.52 -14.74 -3.85
CA ALA A 212 -2.25 -13.92 -5.02
C ALA A 212 -1.47 -14.67 -6.12
N VAL A 213 -1.33 -16.00 -6.05
CA VAL A 213 -0.55 -16.80 -7.02
C VAL A 213 -1.01 -16.64 -8.47
N ASN A 214 -2.30 -16.38 -8.71
CA ASN A 214 -2.87 -16.17 -10.05
C ASN A 214 -3.02 -14.69 -10.40
N TYR A 215 -2.14 -13.83 -9.87
CA TYR A 215 -2.15 -12.41 -10.13
C TYR A 215 -0.75 -11.90 -10.50
N ALA A 216 -0.72 -10.68 -11.05
CA ALA A 216 0.49 -9.90 -11.21
C ALA A 216 0.22 -8.45 -10.76
N ARG A 217 1.16 -7.86 -10.02
CA ARG A 217 1.11 -6.45 -9.62
C ARG A 217 1.78 -5.58 -10.67
N PHE A 218 1.01 -4.67 -11.26
CA PHE A 218 1.50 -3.61 -12.11
C PHE A 218 1.66 -2.33 -11.32
N SER A 219 2.73 -1.57 -11.60
CA SER A 219 2.85 -0.19 -11.15
C SER A 219 2.59 0.75 -12.31
N TYR A 220 1.74 1.76 -12.09
CA TYR A 220 1.51 2.84 -13.05
C TYR A 220 2.26 4.12 -12.66
N ALA A 221 3.32 3.98 -11.85
CA ALA A 221 4.29 5.05 -11.59
C ALA A 221 5.34 5.16 -12.72
N ALA A 222 4.86 5.19 -13.97
CA ALA A 222 5.64 5.31 -15.20
C ALA A 222 5.04 6.40 -16.11
N SER A 223 5.72 6.76 -17.20
CA SER A 223 5.15 7.71 -18.16
C SER A 223 3.96 7.11 -18.92
N ARG A 224 3.08 7.97 -19.44
CA ARG A 224 1.91 7.55 -20.22
C ARG A 224 2.32 6.79 -21.48
N GLU A 225 3.44 7.18 -22.09
CA GLU A 225 4.02 6.53 -23.28
C GLU A 225 4.47 5.10 -22.96
N ASN A 226 5.15 4.89 -21.82
CA ASN A 226 5.57 3.57 -21.38
C ASN A 226 4.37 2.68 -21.02
N ILE A 227 3.32 3.25 -20.43
CA ILE A 227 2.07 2.51 -20.16
C ILE A 227 1.39 2.08 -21.46
N ALA A 228 1.26 3.00 -22.43
CA ALA A 228 0.67 2.68 -23.73
C ALA A 228 1.50 1.63 -24.49
N GLU A 229 2.83 1.71 -24.42
CA GLU A 229 3.71 0.70 -25.01
C GLU A 229 3.59 -0.66 -24.31
N ALA A 230 3.50 -0.69 -22.97
CA ALA A 230 3.26 -1.92 -22.24
C ALA A 230 1.94 -2.57 -22.65
N LEU A 231 0.86 -1.80 -22.76
CA LEU A 231 -0.45 -2.28 -23.24
C LEU A 231 -0.36 -2.88 -24.65
N ARG A 232 0.36 -2.24 -25.58
CA ARG A 232 0.58 -2.79 -26.93
C ARG A 232 1.30 -4.14 -26.90
N ARG A 233 2.34 -4.26 -26.08
CA ARG A 233 3.10 -5.52 -25.92
C ARG A 233 2.27 -6.62 -25.29
N ILE A 234 1.49 -6.30 -24.26
CA ILE A 234 0.57 -7.26 -23.64
C ILE A 234 -0.45 -7.74 -24.67
N ALA A 235 -1.05 -6.84 -25.45
CA ALA A 235 -2.03 -7.19 -26.49
C ALA A 235 -1.50 -8.20 -27.53
N THR A 236 -0.21 -8.17 -27.82
CA THR A 236 0.43 -9.14 -28.73
C THR A 236 0.81 -10.46 -28.07
N ALA A 237 0.92 -10.48 -26.74
CA ALA A 237 1.42 -11.62 -25.99
C ALA A 237 0.28 -12.50 -25.46
N VAL A 238 -0.81 -11.91 -24.97
CA VAL A 238 -1.86 -12.64 -24.25
C VAL A 238 -2.94 -13.20 -25.16
#